data_AF-A0A0G0R019-F1
#
_entry.id   AF-A0A0G0R019-F1
#
_cell.length_a   1.000
_cell.length_b   1.000
_cell.length_c   1.000
_cell.angle_alpha   90.00
_cell.angle_beta   90.00
_cell.angle_gamma   90.00
#
_symmetry.space_group_name_H-M   'P 1'
#
loop_
_entity.id
_entity.type
_entity.pdbx_description
1 polymer ?
#
loop_
_entity_poly.entity_id
_entity_poly.type
_entity_poly.pdbx_seq_one_letter_code
_entity_poly.pdbx_strand_id
1 'polypeptide(L)'
;MGEISTEEAIRVAKERGLDLLEVSPDSVPPVCRIVDIGKWKYEQAKKERVQRAHQKQVETKGVRISIRASLHDLGIRARQSEKFLNQGDKVRIEMILRGRERANEAFARERFGEFTSLLAVPYKIEHEQAKN
;
A
#
# COMPACT_ATOMS: atom_id res chain seq x y z
N MET A 1 3.64 7.92 38.62
CA MET A 1 5.06 8.17 38.96
C MET A 1 5.51 9.36 38.13
N GLY A 2 6.36 10.21 38.69
CA GLY A 2 6.95 11.35 37.99
C GLY A 2 8.35 11.02 37.49
N GLU A 3 9.14 12.05 37.20
CA GLU A 3 10.55 11.93 36.88
C GLU A 3 11.33 11.42 38.10
N ILE A 4 12.09 10.33 37.92
CA ILE A 4 12.92 9.69 38.93
C ILE A 4 14.24 9.24 38.28
N SER A 5 15.27 8.98 39.09
CA SER A 5 16.54 8.47 38.56
C SER A 5 16.39 7.05 37.98
N THR A 6 17.30 6.71 37.07
CA THR A 6 17.34 5.39 36.43
C THR A 6 17.50 4.27 37.45
N GLU A 7 18.34 4.45 38.47
CA GLU A 7 18.58 3.46 39.53
C GLU A 7 17.31 3.18 40.34
N GLU A 8 16.58 4.25 40.70
CA GLU A 8 15.31 4.14 41.41
C GLU A 8 14.28 3.39 40.56
N ALA A 9 14.17 3.74 39.28
CA ALA A 9 13.24 3.09 38.35
C ALA A 9 13.55 1.58 38.18
N ILE A 10 14.83 1.21 38.09
CA ILE A 10 15.28 -0.19 38.02
C ILE A 10 14.96 -0.91 39.33
N ARG A 11 15.18 -0.28 40.50
CA ARG A 11 14.87 -0.88 41.80
C ARG A 11 13.38 -1.18 41.92
N VAL A 12 12.52 -0.21 41.63
CA VAL A 12 11.06 -0.37 41.67
C VAL A 12 10.59 -1.48 40.73
N ALA A 13 11.16 -1.60 39.53
CA ALA A 13 10.82 -2.67 38.59
C ALA A 13 11.16 -4.05 39.19
N LYS A 14 12.38 -4.20 39.74
CA LYS A 14 12.83 -5.44 40.39
C LYS A 14 12.00 -5.82 41.61
N GLU A 15 11.67 -4.87 42.48
CA GLU A 15 10.82 -5.09 43.66
C GLU A 15 9.44 -5.64 43.27
N ARG A 16 8.95 -5.26 42.09
CA ARG A 16 7.66 -5.73 41.55
C ARG A 16 7.78 -7.00 40.71
N GLY A 17 8.99 -7.53 40.52
CA GLY A 17 9.24 -8.67 39.62
C GLY A 17 8.94 -8.37 38.15
N LEU A 18 9.09 -7.11 37.74
CA LEU A 18 8.81 -6.62 36.39
C LEU A 18 10.07 -6.00 35.77
N ASP A 19 9.97 -5.61 34.50
CA ASP A 19 11.03 -4.97 33.73
C ASP A 19 10.80 -3.45 33.61
N LEU A 20 11.89 -2.70 33.52
CA LEU A 20 11.85 -1.29 33.11
C LEU A 20 12.03 -1.22 31.59
N LEU A 21 10.99 -0.79 30.88
CA LEU A 21 10.98 -0.66 29.42
C LEU A 21 10.96 0.82 29.01
N GLU A 22 11.94 1.24 28.22
CA GLU A 22 11.93 2.57 27.58
C GLU A 22 10.95 2.57 26.39
N VAL A 23 9.93 3.44 26.43
CA VAL A 23 8.87 3.52 25.40
C VAL A 23 8.99 4.73 24.50
N SER A 24 9.70 5.77 24.92
CA SER A 24 9.97 6.95 24.09
C SER A 24 11.39 7.47 24.37
N PRO A 25 12.40 6.92 23.66
CA PRO A 25 13.80 7.33 23.80
C PRO A 25 14.02 8.80 23.45
N ASP A 26 13.28 9.31 22.46
CA ASP A 26 13.49 10.65 21.88
C ASP A 26 12.94 11.80 22.75
N SER A 27 12.28 11.48 23.86
CA SER A 27 11.73 12.48 24.79
C SER A 27 12.78 12.96 25.79
N VAL A 28 12.69 14.20 26.25
CA VAL A 28 13.55 14.75 27.32
C VAL A 28 12.67 15.17 28.50
N PRO A 29 12.69 14.44 29.63
CA PRO A 29 13.42 13.18 29.86
C PRO A 29 12.81 11.97 29.11
N PRO A 30 13.58 10.87 28.88
CA PRO A 30 13.06 9.66 28.26
C PRO A 30 11.89 9.08 29.04
N VAL A 31 10.89 8.57 28.32
CA VAL A 31 9.70 7.99 28.96
C VAL A 31 9.87 6.48 29.07
N CYS A 32 9.87 5.99 30.31
CA CYS A 32 9.94 4.57 30.64
C CYS A 32 8.65 4.07 31.30
N ARG A 33 8.39 2.76 31.20
CA ARG A 33 7.25 2.07 31.81
C ARG A 33 7.71 0.79 32.48
N ILE A 34 7.16 0.51 33.66
CA ILE A 34 7.38 -0.78 34.35
C ILE A 34 6.35 -1.78 33.81
N VAL A 35 6.81 -2.85 33.17
CA VAL A 35 5.96 -3.84 32.48
C VAL A 35 6.57 -5.24 32.54
N ASP A 36 5.76 -6.27 32.31
CA ASP A 36 6.25 -7.60 31.95
C ASP A 36 6.64 -7.59 30.47
N ILE A 37 7.93 -7.79 30.17
CA ILE A 37 8.42 -7.70 28.79
C ILE A 37 7.85 -8.81 27.89
N GLY A 38 7.59 -10.00 28.43
CA GLY A 38 7.06 -11.15 27.69
C GLY A 38 5.61 -10.90 27.26
N LYS A 39 4.77 -10.48 28.20
CA LYS A 39 3.38 -10.10 27.94
C LYS A 39 3.30 -8.92 26.97
N TRP A 40 4.12 -7.89 27.17
CA TRP A 40 4.13 -6.71 26.30
C TRP A 40 4.50 -7.08 24.85
N LYS A 41 5.55 -7.88 24.63
CA LYS A 41 5.93 -8.37 23.29
C LYS A 41 4.81 -9.17 22.62
N TYR A 42 4.13 -10.02 23.39
CA TYR A 42 3.00 -10.79 22.88
C TYR A 42 1.83 -9.89 22.45
N GLU A 43 1.45 -8.91 23.28
CA GLU A 43 0.37 -7.97 22.97
C GLU A 43 0.70 -7.11 21.74
N GLN A 44 1.95 -6.65 21.61
CA GLN A 44 2.42 -5.90 20.44
C GLN A 44 2.37 -6.77 19.18
N ALA A 45 2.92 -7.98 19.21
CA ALA A 45 2.88 -8.89 18.06
C ALA A 45 1.43 -9.24 17.66
N LYS A 46 0.55 -9.43 18.64
CA LYS A 46 -0.89 -9.66 18.40
C LYS A 46 -1.53 -8.45 17.74
N LYS A 47 -1.27 -7.23 18.24
CA LYS A 47 -1.77 -5.98 17.67
C LYS A 47 -1.28 -5.78 16.24
N GLU A 48 0.01 -5.99 15.98
CA GLU A 48 0.60 -5.90 14.64
C GLU A 48 0.02 -6.94 13.68
N ARG A 49 -0.26 -8.16 14.14
CA ARG A 49 -0.90 -9.21 13.32
C ARG A 49 -2.34 -8.83 12.96
N VAL A 50 -3.10 -8.32 13.93
CA VAL A 50 -4.47 -7.85 13.71
C VAL A 50 -4.46 -6.68 12.73
N GLN A 51 -3.57 -5.69 12.93
CA GLN A 51 -3.43 -4.57 12.00
C GLN A 51 -3.07 -5.02 10.57
N ARG A 52 -2.09 -5.92 10.42
CA ARG A 52 -1.73 -6.49 9.11
C ARG A 52 -2.88 -7.27 8.46
N ALA A 53 -3.68 -7.99 9.25
CA ALA A 53 -4.83 -8.73 8.75
C ALA A 53 -5.97 -7.79 8.29
N HIS A 54 -6.18 -6.67 8.97
CA HIS A 54 -7.18 -5.67 8.60
C HIS A 54 -6.71 -4.70 7.51
N GLN A 55 -5.41 -4.58 7.29
CA GLN A 55 -4.88 -3.78 6.20
C GLN A 55 -5.29 -4.41 4.87
N LYS A 56 -6.21 -3.75 4.16
CA LYS A 56 -6.58 -4.13 2.80
C LYS A 56 -5.35 -4.02 1.91
N GLN A 57 -4.85 -5.16 1.44
CA GLN A 57 -3.76 -5.18 0.46
C GLN A 57 -4.29 -4.62 -0.84
N VAL A 58 -3.80 -3.43 -1.21
CA VAL A 58 -4.07 -2.84 -2.53
C VAL A 58 -3.11 -3.49 -3.51
N GLU A 59 -3.63 -4.33 -4.40
CA GLU A 59 -2.84 -4.97 -5.43
C GLU A 59 -2.78 -4.11 -6.69
N THR A 60 -1.71 -4.27 -7.47
CA THR A 60 -1.64 -3.67 -8.81
C THR A 60 -1.99 -4.73 -9.85
N LYS A 61 -3.16 -4.60 -10.48
CA LYS A 61 -3.64 -5.51 -11.52
C LYS A 61 -3.25 -4.98 -12.90
N GLY A 62 -2.55 -5.80 -13.68
CA GLY A 62 -2.13 -5.46 -15.04
C GLY A 62 -3.22 -5.78 -16.07
N VAL A 63 -3.55 -4.82 -16.94
CA VAL A 63 -4.47 -5.00 -18.07
C VAL A 63 -3.74 -4.65 -19.36
N ARG A 64 -3.59 -5.62 -20.25
CA ARG A 64 -2.92 -5.42 -21.54
C ARG A 64 -3.92 -5.20 -22.66
N ILE A 65 -3.71 -4.15 -23.43
CA ILE A 65 -4.50 -3.80 -24.61
C ILE A 65 -3.61 -3.81 -25.86
N SER A 66 -4.17 -4.32 -26.96
CA SER A 66 -3.50 -4.30 -28.27
C SER A 66 -3.94 -3.06 -29.03
N ILE A 67 -3.03 -2.42 -29.77
CA ILE A 67 -3.38 -1.25 -30.59
C ILE A 67 -4.39 -1.57 -31.71
N ARG A 68 -4.45 -2.85 -32.13
CA ARG A 68 -5.41 -3.36 -33.12
C ARG A 68 -6.71 -3.91 -32.51
N ALA A 69 -6.91 -3.78 -31.21
CA ALA A 69 -8.12 -4.29 -30.56
C ALA A 69 -9.38 -3.63 -31.13
N SER A 70 -10.45 -4.42 -31.30
CA SER A 70 -11.75 -3.86 -31.68
C SER A 70 -12.38 -3.09 -30.52
N LEU A 71 -13.37 -2.25 -30.80
CA LEU A 71 -14.12 -1.54 -29.74
C LEU A 71 -14.77 -2.52 -28.74
N HIS A 72 -15.24 -3.68 -29.21
CA HIS A 72 -15.80 -4.72 -28.34
C HIS A 72 -14.73 -5.28 -27.38
N ASP A 73 -13.53 -5.56 -27.87
CA ASP A 73 -12.42 -6.07 -27.05
C ASP A 73 -11.96 -5.04 -26.02
N LEU A 74 -11.89 -3.77 -26.41
CA LEU A 74 -11.58 -2.66 -25.49
C LEU A 74 -12.65 -2.56 -24.39
N GLY A 75 -13.93 -2.70 -24.73
CA GLY A 75 -15.03 -2.71 -23.77
C GLY A 75 -14.96 -3.87 -22.76
N ILE A 76 -14.54 -5.06 -23.19
CA ILE A 76 -14.30 -6.18 -22.27
C ILE A 76 -13.18 -5.85 -21.27
N ARG A 77 -12.08 -5.27 -21.76
CA ARG A 77 -10.95 -4.87 -20.92
C ARG A 77 -11.29 -3.70 -19.99
N ALA A 78 -12.12 -2.76 -20.44
CA ALA A 78 -12.62 -1.66 -19.63
C ALA A 78 -13.44 -2.19 -18.44
N ARG A 79 -14.43 -3.06 -18.70
CA ARG A 79 -15.20 -3.73 -17.62
C ARG A 79 -14.33 -4.50 -16.64
N GLN A 80 -13.27 -5.16 -17.14
CA GLN A 80 -12.29 -5.83 -16.29
C GLN A 80 -11.54 -4.82 -15.39
N SER A 81 -11.08 -3.71 -15.95
CA SER A 81 -10.43 -2.63 -15.18
C SER A 81 -11.39 -2.00 -14.15
N GLU A 82 -12.64 -1.76 -14.51
CA GLU A 82 -13.66 -1.24 -13.57
C GLU A 82 -13.88 -2.18 -12.39
N LYS A 83 -13.90 -3.50 -12.64
CA LYS A 83 -14.02 -4.49 -11.56
C LYS A 83 -12.85 -4.38 -10.58
N PHE A 84 -11.63 -4.20 -11.07
CA PHE A 84 -10.45 -4.03 -10.20
C PHE A 84 -10.47 -2.71 -9.45
N LEU A 85 -10.82 -1.60 -10.11
CA LEU A 85 -10.94 -0.29 -9.47
C LEU A 85 -12.01 -0.27 -8.37
N ASN A 86 -13.17 -0.89 -8.62
CA ASN A 86 -14.23 -1.04 -7.62
C ASN A 86 -13.83 -1.94 -6.44
N GLN A 87 -12.92 -2.89 -6.67
CA GLN A 87 -12.32 -3.69 -5.60
C GLN A 87 -11.28 -2.89 -4.80
N GLY A 88 -10.92 -1.68 -5.22
CA GLY A 88 -9.92 -0.82 -4.58
C GLY A 88 -8.49 -1.14 -4.98
N ASP A 89 -8.30 -1.93 -6.04
CA ASP A 89 -6.99 -2.23 -6.62
C ASP A 89 -6.54 -1.10 -7.56
N LYS A 90 -5.22 -0.97 -7.72
CA LYS A 90 -4.64 -0.12 -8.76
C LYS A 90 -4.62 -0.89 -10.07
N VAL A 91 -4.95 -0.24 -11.18
CA VAL A 91 -4.90 -0.86 -12.52
C VAL A 91 -3.76 -0.27 -13.33
N ARG A 92 -2.86 -1.13 -13.79
CA ARG A 92 -1.79 -0.78 -14.73
C ARG A 92 -2.21 -1.19 -16.12
N ILE A 93 -2.50 -0.21 -16.98
CA ILE A 93 -2.84 -0.48 -18.38
C ILE A 93 -1.57 -0.43 -19.21
N GLU A 94 -1.32 -1.49 -19.98
CA GLU A 94 -0.17 -1.59 -20.89
C GLU A 94 -0.67 -1.76 -22.32
N MET A 95 -0.32 -0.82 -23.21
CA MET A 95 -0.57 -0.97 -24.63
C MET A 95 0.63 -1.65 -25.32
N ILE A 96 0.38 -2.77 -25.98
CA ILE A 96 1.42 -3.51 -26.70
C ILE A 96 1.55 -2.94 -28.12
N LEU A 97 2.71 -2.37 -28.42
CA LEU A 97 3.12 -1.97 -29.77
C LEU A 97 4.03 -3.04 -30.36
N ARG A 98 3.68 -3.61 -31.54
CA ARG A 98 4.49 -4.65 -32.18
C ARG A 98 5.17 -4.13 -33.45
N GLY A 99 6.48 -4.36 -33.58
CA GLY A 99 7.24 -4.09 -34.81
C GLY A 99 7.20 -2.62 -35.26
N ARG A 100 6.75 -2.38 -36.50
CA ARG A 100 6.66 -1.04 -37.12
C ARG A 100 5.66 -0.09 -36.42
N GLU A 101 4.83 -0.61 -35.51
CA GLU A 101 3.82 0.17 -34.78
C GLU A 101 4.43 1.05 -33.68
N ARG A 102 5.69 0.83 -33.31
CA ARG A 102 6.40 1.69 -32.34
C ARG A 102 6.54 3.13 -32.81
N ALA A 103 6.45 3.39 -34.12
CA ALA A 103 6.47 4.74 -34.68
C ALA A 103 5.13 5.48 -34.54
N ASN A 104 4.04 4.78 -34.19
CA ASN A 104 2.69 5.34 -34.14
C ASN A 104 2.24 5.62 -32.70
N GLU A 105 3.02 6.41 -31.95
CA GLU A 105 2.67 6.84 -30.60
C GLU A 105 1.37 7.65 -30.56
N ALA A 106 1.14 8.50 -31.58
CA ALA A 106 -0.09 9.28 -31.69
C ALA A 106 -1.34 8.39 -31.76
N PHE A 107 -1.29 7.30 -32.54
CA PHE A 107 -2.39 6.35 -32.65
C PHE A 107 -2.58 5.56 -31.34
N ALA A 108 -1.50 5.21 -30.65
CA ALA A 108 -1.59 4.57 -29.33
C ALA A 108 -2.29 5.46 -28.30
N ARG A 109 -2.00 6.77 -28.32
CA ARG A 109 -2.61 7.76 -27.43
C ARG A 109 -4.10 7.94 -27.70
N GLU A 110 -4.49 8.00 -28.97
CA GLU A 110 -5.91 8.06 -29.37
C GLU A 110 -6.67 6.83 -28.87
N ARG A 111 -6.12 5.63 -29.10
CA ARG A 111 -6.73 4.37 -28.64
C ARG A 111 -6.80 4.25 -27.13
N PHE A 112 -5.82 4.82 -26.42
CA PHE A 112 -5.88 4.92 -24.97
C PHE A 112 -7.00 5.87 -24.52
N GLY A 113 -7.20 6.99 -25.21
CA GLY A 113 -8.33 7.90 -24.99
C GLY A 113 -9.69 7.25 -25.23
N GLU A 114 -9.82 6.42 -26.27
CA GLU A 114 -11.02 5.60 -26.47
C GLU A 114 -11.26 4.66 -25.29
N PHE A 115 -10.20 3.97 -24.84
CA PHE A 115 -10.28 3.05 -23.70
C PHE A 115 -10.69 3.76 -22.41
N THR A 116 -10.11 4.92 -22.11
CA THR A 116 -10.42 5.69 -20.90
C THR A 116 -11.83 6.26 -20.93
N SER A 117 -12.36 6.56 -22.12
CA SER A 117 -13.75 7.01 -22.29
C SER A 117 -14.78 5.89 -22.01
N LEU A 118 -14.36 4.63 -22.13
CA LEU A 118 -15.20 3.47 -21.80
C LEU A 118 -15.23 3.15 -20.30
N LEU A 119 -14.35 3.76 -19.48
CA LEU A 119 -14.35 3.59 -18.04
C LEU A 119 -15.39 4.53 -17.40
N ALA A 120 -16.43 3.96 -16.80
CA ALA A 120 -17.50 4.69 -16.11
C ALA A 120 -17.21 4.95 -14.62
N VAL A 121 -16.12 4.39 -14.08
CA VAL A 121 -15.72 4.56 -12.67
C VAL A 121 -14.81 5.78 -12.49
N PRO A 122 -14.85 6.48 -11.34
CA PRO A 122 -13.90 7.55 -11.08
C PRO A 122 -12.48 6.99 -10.95
N TYR A 123 -11.55 7.50 -11.75
CA TYR A 123 -10.14 7.12 -11.70
C TYR A 123 -9.24 8.35 -11.68
N LYS A 124 -8.03 8.16 -11.14
CA LYS A 124 -6.93 9.13 -11.22
C LYS A 124 -5.76 8.45 -11.92
N ILE A 125 -5.22 9.11 -12.94
CA ILE A 125 -4.03 8.63 -13.64
C ILE A 125 -2.81 9.13 -12.86
N GLU A 126 -2.02 8.22 -12.27
CA GLU A 126 -0.84 8.57 -11.46
C GLU A 126 0.44 8.71 -12.31
N HIS A 127 0.68 7.86 -13.32
CA HIS A 127 1.86 7.95 -14.19
C HIS A 127 1.62 7.33 -15.58
N GLU A 128 1.95 8.08 -16.61
CA GLU A 128 2.13 7.59 -17.99
C GLU A 128 3.64 7.45 -18.22
N GLN A 129 4.16 6.21 -18.21
CA GLN A 129 5.56 5.94 -18.57
C GLN A 129 5.58 5.00 -19.77
N ALA A 130 5.95 5.54 -20.93
CA ALA A 130 6.48 4.74 -22.01
C ALA A 130 7.85 4.22 -21.56
N LYS A 131 7.97 2.91 -21.34
CA LYS A 131 9.30 2.30 -21.21
C LYS A 131 9.96 2.38 -22.59
N ASN A 132 11.00 3.22 -22.67
CA ASN A 132 12.04 3.15 -23.71
C ASN A 132 12.64 1.74 -23.80
#